data_AF-A0A3C0YZG4-F1
#
_entry.id   AF-A0A3C0YZG4-F1
#
_cell.length_a   1.000
_cell.length_b   1.000
_cell.length_c   1.000
_cell.angle_alpha   90.00
_cell.angle_beta   90.00
_cell.angle_gamma   90.00
#
_symmetry.space_group_name_H-M   'P 1'
#
loop_
_entity.id
_entity.type
_entity.pdbx_description
1 polymer ?
#
loop_
_entity_poly.entity_id
_entity_poly.type
_entity_poly.pdbx_seq_one_letter_code
_entity_poly.pdbx_strand_id
1 'polypeptide(L)'
;MISGPVAPSFRVVLITGHDDERDLRNLVRRIAAVSGVRLVGVLQGSARRALNPRVRRYLQRHGAAAVAFNLLYHAMVVATRLATAPLVAAYTLTHAPRPQPAFGGLLGELNAAHVRVRDFHDAATIAALKALDADVGVVYGTPLVRPELFTVPRLGCINLHLAALPRYRGAGPVGLSEVIAGDREVGITIHRVDEGLDTGHVLGATAVTIEPLDTLRSLRVKATMAAHRVCADVIAGLRDGISREERASTSERSPLRLSLDRLTLFRQTREFRRRQPSQRRQRWAGLRTAAAALFLCLGWVQVRTVVRRWRRRPPVLVLNYHLITDRHHYLGLSTDEFIDHLEHLTCYYRIVPLADAVEAVRTSAHVEPLLAVTFDDGYVENAGWGRELCALYEVPVTVFVCADLVEGRISLSPVRARGTESTPSLNLVELRALSEEGYEIGGHTSSHADCGDPASWPEIPASRARLEAALQRRVRFFSFPYGEPENCPAAARAVVRAPATWLRLQPLAGPTFSVTICSPSSASPLRVLAAACDWRLQSKAGVPGDWRPPSGGVDDLE
;
A
#
# COMPACT_ATOMS: atom_id res chain seq x y z
N MET A 1 -34.47 -22.20 21.55
CA MET A 1 -33.27 -22.77 22.19
C MET A 1 -32.50 -21.63 22.82
N ILE A 2 -32.18 -21.81 24.10
CA ILE A 2 -31.65 -20.80 25.02
C ILE A 2 -30.25 -20.40 24.54
N SER A 3 -30.07 -19.12 24.23
CA SER A 3 -28.76 -18.50 23.99
C SER A 3 -27.92 -18.65 25.26
N GLY A 4 -26.98 -19.60 25.25
CA GLY A 4 -25.99 -19.77 26.31
C GLY A 4 -25.14 -18.50 26.49
N PRO A 5 -24.44 -18.36 27.64
CA PRO A 5 -23.62 -17.19 27.91
C PRO A 5 -22.55 -17.06 26.82
N VAL A 6 -22.54 -15.91 26.12
CA VAL A 6 -21.44 -15.52 25.24
C VAL A 6 -20.17 -15.58 26.09
N ALA A 7 -19.21 -16.43 25.72
CA ALA A 7 -17.93 -16.52 26.41
C ALA A 7 -17.34 -15.11 26.58
N PRO A 8 -16.75 -14.77 27.73
CA PRO A 8 -16.21 -13.44 27.96
C PRO A 8 -15.20 -13.10 26.87
N SER A 9 -15.46 -12.05 26.09
CA SER A 9 -14.56 -11.61 25.03
C SER A 9 -13.24 -11.16 25.63
N PHE A 10 -12.11 -11.66 25.13
CA PHE A 10 -10.77 -11.28 25.58
C PHE A 10 -10.49 -9.82 25.24
N ARG A 11 -10.24 -8.99 26.26
CA ARG A 11 -10.24 -7.52 26.15
C ARG A 11 -8.84 -6.98 25.87
N VAL A 12 -8.70 -6.22 24.80
CA VAL A 12 -7.43 -5.64 24.36
C VAL A 12 -7.51 -4.12 24.41
N VAL A 13 -6.47 -3.48 24.95
CA VAL A 13 -6.28 -2.02 24.87
C VAL A 13 -5.04 -1.70 24.05
N LEU A 14 -5.14 -0.77 23.10
CA LEU A 14 -4.00 -0.28 22.33
C LEU A 14 -3.44 0.98 23.00
N ILE A 15 -2.13 1.00 23.25
CA ILE A 15 -1.40 2.12 23.85
C ILE A 15 -0.36 2.58 22.84
N THR A 16 -0.58 3.74 22.23
CA THR A 16 0.19 4.13 21.04
C THR A 16 0.66 5.57 21.07
N GLY A 17 1.92 5.76 20.68
CA GLY A 17 2.50 7.07 20.38
C GLY A 17 2.54 7.38 18.88
N HIS A 18 2.00 6.50 18.04
CA HIS A 18 1.88 6.72 16.60
C HIS A 18 0.73 7.69 16.28
N ASP A 19 0.98 8.55 15.28
CA ASP A 19 0.00 9.51 14.75
C ASP A 19 -0.49 9.13 13.34
N ASP A 20 0.04 8.05 12.74
CA ASP A 20 -0.40 7.59 11.42
C ASP A 20 -1.73 6.84 11.55
N GLU A 21 -2.83 7.53 11.26
CA GLU A 21 -4.17 6.96 11.34
C GLU A 21 -4.37 5.74 10.43
N ARG A 22 -3.67 5.66 9.28
CA ARG A 22 -3.82 4.53 8.35
C ARG A 22 -3.22 3.26 8.96
N ASP A 23 -2.02 3.39 9.52
CA ASP A 23 -1.35 2.28 10.22
C ASP A 23 -2.15 1.83 11.43
N LEU A 24 -2.68 2.77 12.23
CA LEU A 24 -3.53 2.47 13.38
C LEU A 24 -4.83 1.77 12.98
N ARG A 25 -5.51 2.21 11.90
CA ARG A 25 -6.70 1.52 11.37
C ARG A 25 -6.37 0.08 10.98
N ASN A 26 -5.23 -0.15 10.33
CA ASN A 26 -4.82 -1.50 9.92
C ASN A 26 -4.60 -2.41 11.14
N LEU A 27 -3.86 -1.94 12.15
CA LEU A 27 -3.64 -2.70 13.38
C LEU A 27 -4.96 -3.02 14.10
N VAL A 28 -5.81 -2.00 14.28
CA VAL A 28 -7.11 -2.15 14.96
C VAL A 28 -8.01 -3.14 14.24
N ARG A 29 -8.11 -3.09 12.91
CA ARG A 29 -8.89 -4.06 12.13
C ARG A 29 -8.37 -5.49 12.30
N ARG A 30 -7.05 -5.67 12.31
CA ARG A 30 -6.44 -6.99 12.52
C ARG A 30 -6.70 -7.55 13.92
N ILE A 31 -6.61 -6.71 14.96
CA ILE A 31 -6.97 -7.09 16.32
C ILE A 31 -8.46 -7.46 16.41
N ALA A 32 -9.33 -6.64 15.81
CA ALA A 32 -10.78 -6.86 15.83
C ALA A 32 -11.22 -8.09 15.01
N ALA A 33 -10.43 -8.50 14.02
CA ALA A 33 -10.69 -9.71 13.22
C ALA A 33 -10.36 -11.01 13.99
N VAL A 34 -9.64 -10.94 15.11
CA VAL A 34 -9.36 -12.12 15.94
C VAL A 34 -10.65 -12.54 16.65
N SER A 35 -11.12 -13.76 16.38
CA SER A 35 -12.35 -14.29 16.96
C SER A 35 -12.33 -14.26 18.49
N GLY A 36 -13.42 -13.86 19.16
CA GLY A 36 -13.46 -13.82 20.62
C GLY A 36 -12.58 -12.75 21.29
N VAL A 37 -11.96 -11.85 20.52
CA VAL A 37 -11.22 -10.68 21.02
C VAL A 37 -12.07 -9.43 20.86
N ARG A 38 -12.00 -8.53 21.84
CA ARG A 38 -12.66 -7.21 21.80
C ARG A 38 -11.65 -6.11 22.11
N LEU A 39 -11.52 -5.15 21.19
CA LEU A 39 -10.81 -3.90 21.47
C LEU A 39 -11.67 -3.03 22.38
N VAL A 40 -11.22 -2.77 23.61
CA VAL A 40 -11.98 -1.94 24.59
C VAL A 40 -11.62 -0.46 24.49
N GLY A 41 -10.41 -0.14 24.03
CA GLY A 41 -10.02 1.25 23.82
C GLY A 41 -8.64 1.44 23.21
N VAL A 42 -8.38 2.69 22.84
CA VAL A 42 -7.11 3.19 22.33
C VAL A 42 -6.68 4.39 23.16
N LEU A 43 -5.54 4.25 23.83
CA LEU A 43 -4.84 5.29 24.55
C LEU A 43 -3.77 5.90 23.64
N GLN A 44 -4.08 7.07 23.06
CA GLN A 44 -3.21 7.71 22.06
C GLN A 44 -2.49 8.93 22.65
N GLY A 45 -1.17 8.91 22.58
CA GLY A 45 -0.33 10.02 23.01
C GLY A 45 -0.35 11.18 22.00
N SER A 46 -0.63 12.39 22.47
CA SER A 46 -0.54 13.60 21.66
C SER A 46 0.90 14.09 21.56
N ALA A 47 1.48 14.05 20.36
CA ALA A 47 2.85 14.51 20.13
C ALA A 47 2.98 16.05 20.26
N ARG A 48 3.10 16.56 21.50
CA ARG A 48 3.71 17.88 21.76
C ARG A 48 4.93 17.71 22.63
N ARG A 49 6.09 17.55 21.98
CA ARG A 49 7.38 17.64 22.65
C ARG A 49 7.68 19.13 22.88
N ALA A 50 7.59 19.59 24.13
CA ALA A 50 8.02 20.93 24.49
C ALA A 50 9.48 21.18 24.06
N LEU A 51 9.70 22.24 23.26
CA LEU A 51 10.99 22.57 22.63
C LEU A 51 12.04 23.07 23.63
N ASN A 52 11.64 23.67 24.75
CA ASN A 52 12.47 24.69 25.39
C ASN A 52 13.66 24.23 26.26
N PRO A 53 13.68 23.07 26.96
CA PRO A 53 14.84 22.71 27.79
C PRO A 53 15.82 21.70 27.15
N ARG A 54 15.74 21.45 25.83
CA ARG A 54 16.55 20.42 25.14
C ARG A 54 17.70 20.97 24.31
N VAL A 55 17.63 22.21 23.81
CA VAL A 55 18.65 22.77 22.92
C VAL A 55 20.03 22.83 23.59
N ARG A 56 20.10 23.25 24.87
CA ARG A 56 21.36 23.29 25.64
C ARG A 56 21.95 21.89 25.86
N ARG A 57 21.13 20.89 26.20
CA ARG A 57 21.57 19.49 26.35
C ARG A 57 21.94 18.84 25.01
N TYR A 58 21.29 19.24 23.93
CA TYR A 58 21.58 18.79 22.57
C TYR A 58 22.92 19.36 22.06
N LEU A 59 23.17 20.66 22.28
CA LEU A 59 24.45 21.32 22.02
C LEU A 59 25.61 20.60 22.74
N GLN A 60 25.43 20.31 24.03
CA GLN A 60 26.42 19.60 24.85
C GLN A 60 26.69 18.16 24.37
N ARG A 61 25.69 17.47 23.79
CA ARG A 61 25.81 16.08 23.34
C ARG A 61 26.29 15.90 21.90
N HIS A 62 25.94 16.82 21.00
CA HIS A 62 26.09 16.63 19.55
C HIS A 62 26.93 17.71 18.85
N GLY A 63 27.34 18.76 19.57
CA GLY A 63 28.21 19.82 19.07
C GLY A 63 27.52 20.82 18.13
N ALA A 64 28.24 21.90 17.80
CA ALA A 64 27.70 23.02 17.01
C ALA A 64 27.37 22.63 15.56
N ALA A 65 28.11 21.71 14.96
CA ALA A 65 27.89 21.26 13.58
C ALA A 65 26.53 20.55 13.40
N ALA A 66 26.12 19.72 14.36
CA ALA A 66 24.81 19.07 14.33
C ALA A 66 23.65 20.07 14.48
N VAL A 67 23.86 21.12 15.27
CA VAL A 67 22.87 22.21 15.45
C VAL A 67 22.74 23.04 14.17
N ALA A 68 23.86 23.44 13.56
CA ALA A 68 23.87 24.16 12.30
C ALA A 68 23.20 23.35 11.18
N PHE A 69 23.52 22.05 11.08
CA PHE A 69 22.88 21.16 10.11
C PHE A 69 21.37 21.04 10.33
N ASN A 70 20.91 20.94 11.58
CA ASN A 70 19.48 20.90 11.90
C ASN A 70 18.78 22.20 11.48
N LEU A 71 19.36 23.36 11.78
CA LEU A 71 18.80 24.66 11.39
C LEU A 71 18.71 24.77 9.87
N LEU A 72 19.78 24.42 9.16
CA LEU A 72 19.81 24.43 7.70
C LEU A 72 18.79 23.45 7.10
N TYR A 73 18.69 22.23 7.65
CA TYR A 73 17.70 21.25 7.22
C TYR A 73 16.28 21.76 7.42
N HIS A 74 15.97 22.37 8.58
CA HIS A 74 14.66 22.96 8.82
C HIS A 74 14.38 24.14 7.89
N ALA A 75 15.35 25.02 7.67
CA ALA A 75 15.24 26.13 6.71
C ALA A 75 14.97 25.60 5.30
N MET A 76 15.67 24.55 4.87
CA MET A 76 15.46 23.89 3.58
C MET A 76 14.04 23.30 3.48
N VAL A 77 13.56 22.58 4.51
CA VAL A 77 12.20 22.03 4.52
C VAL A 77 11.14 23.14 4.42
N VAL A 78 11.31 24.25 5.14
CA VAL A 78 10.42 25.42 5.05
C VAL A 78 10.49 26.05 3.67
N ALA A 79 11.69 26.28 3.13
CA ALA A 79 11.89 26.83 1.80
C ALA A 79 11.25 25.95 0.70
N THR A 80 11.42 24.64 0.77
CA THR A 80 10.76 23.69 -0.15
C THR A 80 9.24 23.78 -0.04
N ARG A 81 8.68 23.82 1.18
CA ARG A 81 7.23 23.99 1.39
C ARG A 81 6.71 25.30 0.81
N LEU A 82 7.42 26.41 1.00
CA LEU A 82 7.06 27.71 0.44
C LEU A 82 7.14 27.70 -1.09
N ALA A 83 8.19 27.10 -1.66
CA ALA A 83 8.37 26.99 -3.10
C ALA A 83 7.31 26.10 -3.78
N THR A 84 6.84 25.06 -3.11
CA THR A 84 5.81 24.15 -3.63
C THR A 84 4.38 24.53 -3.24
N ALA A 85 4.18 25.45 -2.29
CA ALA A 85 2.85 25.87 -1.85
C ALA A 85 1.96 26.40 -2.98
N PRO A 86 2.43 27.26 -3.92
CA PRO A 86 1.60 27.72 -5.04
C PRO A 86 1.20 26.58 -5.99
N LEU A 87 2.11 25.63 -6.22
CA LEU A 87 1.87 24.42 -7.01
C LEU A 87 0.79 23.55 -6.38
N VAL A 88 0.91 23.30 -5.07
CA VAL A 88 -0.07 22.52 -4.30
C VAL A 88 -1.41 23.27 -4.26
N ALA A 89 -1.42 24.59 -4.06
CA ALA A 89 -2.63 25.41 -4.08
C ALA A 89 -3.32 25.35 -5.47
N ALA A 90 -2.58 25.55 -6.55
CA ALA A 90 -3.12 25.45 -7.91
C ALA A 90 -3.66 24.06 -8.22
N TYR A 91 -2.95 23.01 -7.78
CA TYR A 91 -3.39 21.62 -7.95
C TYR A 91 -4.63 21.30 -7.11
N THR A 92 -4.69 21.75 -5.85
CA THR A 92 -5.84 21.51 -4.96
C THR A 92 -7.10 22.26 -5.37
N LEU A 93 -6.96 23.44 -5.99
CA LEU A 93 -8.10 24.17 -6.59
C LEU A 93 -8.78 23.35 -7.70
N THR A 94 -8.03 22.54 -8.44
CA THR A 94 -8.56 21.70 -9.53
C THR A 94 -8.75 20.24 -9.17
N HIS A 95 -8.12 19.77 -8.08
CA HIS A 95 -8.17 18.41 -7.56
C HIS A 95 -8.23 18.49 -6.02
N ALA A 96 -9.42 18.78 -5.49
CA ALA A 96 -9.62 18.87 -4.05
C ALA A 96 -9.31 17.51 -3.40
N PRO A 97 -8.48 17.47 -2.34
CA PRO A 97 -8.20 16.23 -1.64
C PRO A 97 -9.48 15.70 -1.00
N ARG A 98 -9.65 14.38 -1.06
CA ARG A 98 -10.79 13.68 -0.49
C ARG A 98 -10.54 13.45 1.00
N PRO A 99 -11.58 13.57 1.84
CA PRO A 99 -11.48 13.21 3.24
C PRO A 99 -11.14 11.72 3.35
N GLN A 100 -10.12 11.41 4.15
CA GLN A 100 -9.77 10.04 4.47
C GLN A 100 -10.70 9.52 5.58
N PRO A 101 -10.96 8.20 5.65
CA PRO A 101 -11.70 7.61 6.76
C PRO A 101 -11.03 7.96 8.09
N ALA A 102 -11.76 8.63 8.98
CA ALA A 102 -11.22 9.05 10.27
C ALA A 102 -11.00 7.84 11.18
N PHE A 103 -9.86 7.77 11.86
CA PHE A 103 -9.58 6.70 12.83
C PHE A 103 -10.67 6.59 13.91
N GLY A 104 -11.22 7.72 14.37
CA GLY A 104 -12.31 7.74 15.34
C GLY A 104 -13.61 7.11 14.85
N GLY A 105 -13.86 7.11 13.53
CA GLY A 105 -15.04 6.44 12.94
C GLY A 105 -14.98 4.92 13.15
N LEU A 106 -13.82 4.32 12.88
CA LEU A 106 -13.57 2.90 13.13
C LEU A 106 -13.71 2.53 14.61
N LEU A 107 -13.23 3.38 15.52
CA LEU A 107 -13.40 3.13 16.96
C LEU A 107 -14.86 3.22 17.40
N GLY A 108 -15.64 4.11 16.80
CA GLY A 108 -17.09 4.18 16.99
C GLY A 108 -17.81 2.90 16.54
N GLU A 109 -17.46 2.38 15.36
CA GLU A 109 -17.99 1.11 14.83
C GLU A 109 -17.69 -0.07 15.76
N LEU A 110 -16.49 -0.09 16.36
CA LEU A 110 -16.05 -1.13 17.29
C LEU A 110 -16.52 -0.90 18.75
N ASN A 111 -17.21 0.20 19.02
CA ASN A 111 -17.56 0.64 20.38
C ASN A 111 -16.36 0.61 21.34
N ALA A 112 -15.22 1.11 20.86
CA ALA A 112 -13.96 1.21 21.57
C ALA A 112 -13.69 2.66 22.00
N ALA A 113 -13.26 2.87 23.24
CA ALA A 113 -12.96 4.20 23.74
C ALA A 113 -11.73 4.81 23.03
N HIS A 114 -11.78 6.11 22.70
CA HIS A 114 -10.60 6.85 22.21
C HIS A 114 -10.14 7.87 23.25
N VAL A 115 -9.06 7.56 23.96
CA VAL A 115 -8.53 8.40 25.03
C VAL A 115 -7.24 9.07 24.55
N ARG A 116 -7.29 10.39 24.31
CA ARG A 116 -6.09 11.16 23.95
C ARG A 116 -5.41 11.69 25.20
N VAL A 117 -4.12 11.39 25.35
CA VAL A 117 -3.33 11.73 26.54
C VAL A 117 -2.10 12.56 26.20
N ARG A 118 -1.58 13.32 27.17
CA ARG A 118 -0.33 14.07 27.02
C ARG A 118 0.85 13.33 27.67
N ASP A 119 0.59 12.70 28.81
CA ASP A 119 1.53 11.83 29.49
C ASP A 119 0.82 10.50 29.78
N PHE A 120 1.45 9.41 29.37
CA PHE A 120 0.95 8.07 29.64
C PHE A 120 0.96 7.71 31.14
N HIS A 121 1.76 8.41 31.94
CA HIS A 121 1.98 8.08 33.35
C HIS A 121 1.26 9.03 34.32
N ASP A 122 0.43 9.96 33.83
CA ASP A 122 -0.36 10.80 34.73
C ASP A 122 -1.50 9.98 35.38
N ALA A 123 -1.90 10.40 36.59
CA ALA A 123 -2.87 9.64 37.39
C ALA A 123 -4.23 9.49 36.68
N ALA A 124 -4.63 10.48 35.89
CA ALA A 124 -5.87 10.45 35.10
C ALA A 124 -5.81 9.40 33.97
N THR A 125 -4.66 9.28 33.32
CA THR A 125 -4.40 8.30 32.26
C THR A 125 -4.39 6.89 32.84
N ILE A 126 -3.73 6.68 33.97
CA ILE A 126 -3.74 5.37 34.64
C ILE A 126 -5.15 5.01 35.11
N ALA A 127 -5.93 5.97 35.63
CA ALA A 127 -7.32 5.74 36.00
C ALA A 127 -8.19 5.39 34.78
N ALA A 128 -8.02 6.10 33.66
CA ALA A 128 -8.72 5.80 32.41
C ALA A 128 -8.35 4.40 31.88
N LEU A 129 -7.06 4.02 31.92
CA LEU A 129 -6.60 2.70 31.51
C LEU A 129 -7.19 1.59 32.40
N LYS A 130 -7.23 1.80 33.72
CA LYS A 130 -7.87 0.87 34.67
C LYS A 130 -9.36 0.68 34.39
N ALA A 131 -10.07 1.77 34.04
CA ALA A 131 -11.50 1.72 33.74
C ALA A 131 -11.84 0.92 32.48
N LEU A 132 -10.88 0.70 31.57
CA LEU A 132 -11.06 -0.14 30.39
C LEU A 132 -11.06 -1.65 30.72
N ASP A 133 -10.54 -2.03 31.88
CA ASP A 133 -10.49 -3.41 32.38
C ASP A 133 -9.96 -4.39 31.31
N ALA A 134 -8.80 -4.09 30.75
CA ALA A 134 -8.23 -4.89 29.66
C ALA A 134 -7.51 -6.15 30.17
N ASP A 135 -7.60 -7.24 29.41
CA ASP A 135 -6.81 -8.45 29.65
C ASP A 135 -5.36 -8.26 29.23
N VAL A 136 -5.09 -7.60 28.10
CA VAL A 136 -3.73 -7.32 27.63
C VAL A 136 -3.63 -5.91 27.03
N GLY A 137 -2.51 -5.24 27.27
CA GLY A 137 -2.15 -3.98 26.61
C GLY A 137 -1.23 -4.22 25.42
N VAL A 138 -1.47 -3.54 24.31
CA VAL A 138 -0.61 -3.56 23.13
C VAL A 138 0.09 -2.22 23.03
N VAL A 139 1.41 -2.20 23.19
CA VAL A 139 2.25 -1.01 23.10
C VAL A 139 2.79 -0.87 21.67
N TYR A 140 2.63 0.32 21.09
CA TYR A 140 3.10 0.61 19.74
C TYR A 140 3.68 2.03 19.62
N GLY A 141 5.00 2.12 19.52
CA GLY A 141 5.75 3.37 19.31
C GLY A 141 5.58 4.42 20.41
N THR A 142 5.33 3.99 21.64
CA THR A 142 5.34 4.88 22.80
C THR A 142 6.78 5.12 23.28
N PRO A 143 7.04 6.20 24.04
CA PRO A 143 8.22 6.27 24.89
C PRO A 143 8.27 5.11 25.90
N LEU A 144 9.40 4.97 26.61
CA LEU A 144 9.56 3.99 27.69
C LEU A 144 8.34 3.99 28.62
N VAL A 145 7.70 2.82 28.73
CA VAL A 145 6.50 2.58 29.53
C VAL A 145 6.94 2.07 30.91
N ARG A 146 6.45 2.68 31.99
CA ARG A 146 6.82 2.31 33.37
C ARG A 146 5.86 1.28 33.99
N PRO A 147 6.25 0.61 35.09
CA PRO A 147 5.44 -0.43 35.73
C PRO A 147 4.00 0.01 36.05
N GLU A 148 3.80 1.27 36.45
CA GLU A 148 2.48 1.79 36.80
C GLU A 148 1.49 1.77 35.64
N LEU A 149 1.98 1.67 34.39
CA LEU A 149 1.16 1.54 33.20
C LEU A 149 1.12 0.09 32.71
N PHE A 150 2.28 -0.56 32.52
CA PHE A 150 2.29 -1.87 31.85
C PHE A 150 1.76 -3.02 32.72
N THR A 151 1.62 -2.81 34.03
CA THR A 151 1.02 -3.78 34.96
C THR A 151 -0.50 -3.61 35.11
N VAL A 152 -1.10 -2.58 34.48
CA VAL A 152 -2.54 -2.32 34.60
C VAL A 152 -3.38 -3.40 33.92
N PRO A 153 -3.11 -3.82 32.66
CA PRO A 153 -3.82 -4.94 32.07
C PRO A 153 -3.52 -6.25 32.81
N ARG A 154 -4.49 -7.15 32.93
CA ARG A 154 -4.40 -8.38 33.74
C ARG A 154 -3.19 -9.27 33.39
N LEU A 155 -2.84 -9.37 32.11
CA LEU A 155 -1.72 -10.14 31.56
C LEU A 155 -0.51 -9.26 31.20
N GLY A 156 -0.52 -8.00 31.66
CA GLY A 156 0.47 -6.98 31.34
C GLY A 156 0.39 -6.47 29.91
N CYS A 157 1.48 -5.84 29.45
CA CYS A 157 1.59 -5.33 28.08
C CYS A 157 2.53 -6.18 27.21
N ILE A 158 2.22 -6.20 25.91
CA ILE A 158 3.12 -6.66 24.84
C ILE A 158 3.51 -5.45 23.99
N ASN A 159 4.70 -5.46 23.39
CA ASN A 159 5.19 -4.38 22.55
C ASN A 159 5.44 -4.87 21.12
N LEU A 160 5.04 -4.05 20.14
CA LEU A 160 5.35 -4.25 18.73
C LEU A 160 6.70 -3.60 18.42
N HIS A 161 7.75 -4.41 18.36
CA HIS A 161 9.10 -3.96 18.06
C HIS A 161 9.51 -4.29 16.63
N LEU A 162 9.85 -3.27 15.84
CA LEU A 162 10.15 -3.39 14.41
C LEU A 162 11.65 -3.67 14.15
N ALA A 163 12.25 -4.51 14.99
CA ALA A 163 13.61 -5.03 14.82
C ALA A 163 13.74 -6.40 15.53
N ALA A 164 14.78 -7.18 15.20
CA ALA A 164 15.04 -8.45 15.87
C ALA A 164 15.58 -8.25 17.30
N LEU A 165 14.94 -8.85 18.30
CA LEU A 165 15.49 -8.93 19.66
C LEU A 165 16.29 -10.23 19.88
N PRO A 166 17.37 -10.18 20.70
CA PRO A 166 17.85 -9.03 21.48
C PRO A 166 18.84 -8.14 20.72
N ARG A 167 19.06 -8.41 19.42
CA ARG A 167 20.12 -7.78 18.61
C ARG A 167 19.94 -6.28 18.42
N TYR A 168 18.70 -5.82 18.26
CA TYR A 168 18.38 -4.43 17.92
C TYR A 168 17.43 -3.81 18.94
N ARG A 169 17.93 -3.48 20.14
CA ARG A 169 17.14 -2.83 21.19
C ARG A 169 17.03 -1.31 21.00
N GLY A 170 15.91 -0.75 21.45
CA GLY A 170 15.60 0.66 21.43
C GLY A 170 15.01 1.15 20.12
N ALA A 171 14.60 2.42 20.12
CA ALA A 171 13.99 3.04 18.96
C ALA A 171 15.03 3.31 17.85
N GLY A 172 14.67 2.99 16.60
CA GLY A 172 15.50 3.13 15.41
C GLY A 172 14.66 3.42 14.16
N PRO A 173 15.20 4.00 13.08
CA PRO A 173 14.56 3.94 11.78
C PRO A 173 14.59 2.48 11.32
N VAL A 174 13.40 1.93 11.08
CA VAL A 174 13.21 0.52 10.70
C VAL A 174 14.09 0.16 9.50
N GLY A 175 14.85 -0.94 9.62
CA GLY A 175 15.73 -1.47 8.59
C GLY A 175 17.07 -0.75 8.41
N LEU A 176 17.29 0.42 9.03
CA LEU A 176 18.55 1.15 8.86
C LEU A 176 19.73 0.40 9.51
N SER A 177 19.54 -0.10 10.73
CA SER A 177 20.60 -0.77 11.49
C SER A 177 20.98 -2.11 10.88
N GLU A 178 19.99 -2.86 10.40
CA GLU A 178 20.12 -4.13 9.69
C GLU A 178 20.92 -3.95 8.41
N VAL A 179 20.57 -2.95 7.59
CA VAL A 179 21.27 -2.69 6.32
C VAL A 179 22.71 -2.21 6.53
N ILE A 180 22.96 -1.37 7.54
CA ILE A 180 24.33 -0.93 7.87
C ILE A 180 25.17 -2.11 8.33
N ALA A 181 24.59 -3.03 9.10
CA ALA A 181 25.23 -4.26 9.56
C ALA A 181 25.40 -5.31 8.46
N GLY A 182 24.78 -5.12 7.29
CA GLY A 182 24.82 -6.06 6.17
C GLY A 182 23.89 -7.25 6.34
N ASP A 183 22.85 -7.14 7.17
CA ASP A 183 21.82 -8.16 7.28
C ASP A 183 20.97 -8.22 6.01
N ARG A 184 20.43 -9.41 5.73
CA ARG A 184 19.55 -9.67 4.59
C ARG A 184 18.07 -9.49 4.91
N GLU A 185 17.75 -9.31 6.18
CA GLU A 185 16.37 -9.25 6.66
C GLU A 185 16.22 -8.19 7.76
N VAL A 186 15.04 -7.58 7.81
CA VAL A 186 14.56 -6.77 8.93
C VAL A 186 13.75 -7.69 9.83
N GLY A 187 14.21 -7.91 11.06
CA GLY A 187 13.46 -8.68 12.03
C GLY A 187 12.31 -7.88 12.64
N ILE A 188 11.30 -8.59 13.11
CA ILE A 188 10.14 -8.06 13.82
C ILE A 188 9.94 -8.92 15.06
N THR A 189 9.65 -8.31 16.19
CA THR A 189 9.48 -9.02 17.46
C THR A 189 8.29 -8.46 18.23
N ILE A 190 7.41 -9.36 18.68
CA ILE A 190 6.38 -9.09 19.69
C ILE A 190 6.88 -9.68 21.00
N HIS A 191 7.07 -8.85 22.02
CA HIS A 191 7.62 -9.28 23.30
C HIS A 191 6.84 -8.71 24.48
N ARG A 192 6.95 -9.35 25.65
CA ARG A 192 6.45 -8.82 26.92
C ARG A 192 7.17 -7.52 27.29
N VAL A 193 6.43 -6.55 27.80
CA VAL A 193 7.02 -5.34 28.39
C VAL A 193 7.46 -5.64 29.81
N ASP A 194 8.71 -5.31 30.14
CA ASP A 194 9.30 -5.38 31.47
C ASP A 194 9.99 -4.05 31.81
N GLU A 195 10.72 -3.99 32.93
CA GLU A 195 11.40 -2.76 33.38
C GLU A 195 12.57 -2.34 32.48
N GLY A 196 13.14 -3.27 31.72
CA GLY A 196 14.26 -3.01 30.82
C GLY A 196 13.80 -2.53 29.44
N LEU A 197 14.76 -2.02 28.67
CA LEU A 197 14.50 -1.57 27.30
C LEU A 197 14.55 -2.78 26.36
N ASP A 198 13.39 -3.24 25.92
CA ASP A 198 13.20 -4.36 24.99
C ASP A 198 13.90 -5.65 25.46
N THR A 199 13.77 -5.96 26.76
CA THR A 199 14.38 -7.13 27.41
C THR A 199 13.42 -8.29 27.65
N GLY A 200 12.12 -8.04 27.65
CA GLY A 200 11.13 -9.05 27.98
C GLY A 200 11.06 -10.22 27.00
N HIS A 201 10.39 -11.28 27.44
CA HIS A 201 10.26 -12.53 26.70
C HIS A 201 9.61 -12.34 25.32
N VAL A 202 10.17 -13.00 24.31
CA VAL A 202 9.62 -12.98 22.95
C VAL A 202 8.42 -13.91 22.89
N LEU A 203 7.30 -13.38 22.37
CA LEU A 203 6.03 -14.08 22.19
C LEU A 203 5.78 -14.45 20.73
N GLY A 204 6.35 -13.68 19.80
CA GLY A 204 6.27 -13.92 18.37
C GLY A 204 7.36 -13.14 17.64
N ALA A 205 7.85 -13.72 16.55
CA ALA A 205 8.85 -13.07 15.71
C ALA A 205 8.61 -13.42 14.24
N THR A 206 8.97 -12.49 13.36
CA THR A 206 9.00 -12.71 11.92
C THR A 206 10.09 -11.84 11.31
N ALA A 207 10.33 -11.96 10.01
CA ALA A 207 11.32 -11.16 9.32
C ALA A 207 10.83 -10.80 7.91
N VAL A 208 11.33 -9.67 7.41
CA VAL A 208 11.09 -9.21 6.04
C VAL A 208 12.44 -9.19 5.31
N THR A 209 12.53 -9.92 4.20
CA THR A 209 13.71 -9.88 3.33
C THR A 209 13.94 -8.48 2.77
N ILE A 210 15.19 -8.03 2.81
CA ILE A 210 15.62 -6.76 2.23
C ILE A 210 15.96 -7.00 0.77
N GLU A 211 15.15 -6.47 -0.13
CA GLU A 211 15.29 -6.64 -1.57
C GLU A 211 16.10 -5.48 -2.23
N PRO A 212 16.64 -5.65 -3.46
CA PRO A 212 17.52 -4.66 -4.09
C PRO A 212 16.90 -3.27 -4.33
N LEU A 213 15.57 -3.17 -4.48
CA LEU A 213 14.86 -1.91 -4.69
C LEU A 213 14.22 -1.34 -3.42
N ASP A 214 14.33 -2.03 -2.28
CA ASP A 214 13.69 -1.58 -1.03
C ASP A 214 14.24 -0.23 -0.57
N THR A 215 13.39 0.67 -0.09
CA THR A 215 13.79 1.90 0.60
C THR A 215 13.56 1.74 2.10
N LEU A 216 14.10 2.65 2.92
CA LEU A 216 13.73 2.68 4.35
C LEU A 216 12.21 2.88 4.55
N ARG A 217 11.52 3.50 3.58
CA ARG A 217 10.07 3.67 3.64
C ARG A 217 9.34 2.36 3.31
N SER A 218 9.71 1.68 2.22
CA SER A 218 9.12 0.37 1.89
C SER A 218 9.38 -0.64 3.00
N LEU A 219 10.61 -0.73 3.52
CA LEU A 219 10.96 -1.60 4.65
C LEU A 219 10.15 -1.30 5.89
N ARG A 220 9.96 -0.01 6.24
CA ARG A 220 9.13 0.38 7.37
C ARG A 220 7.68 -0.09 7.20
N VAL A 221 7.08 0.14 6.03
CA VAL A 221 5.70 -0.28 5.75
C VAL A 221 5.60 -1.81 5.81
N LYS A 222 6.48 -2.53 5.10
CA LYS A 222 6.53 -3.99 5.10
C LYS A 222 6.66 -4.58 6.51
N ALA A 223 7.62 -4.09 7.30
CA ALA A 223 7.84 -4.54 8.67
C ALA A 223 6.65 -4.22 9.58
N THR A 224 6.03 -3.05 9.42
CA THR A 224 4.83 -2.66 10.20
C THR A 224 3.66 -3.60 9.89
N MET A 225 3.42 -3.88 8.61
CA MET A 225 2.38 -4.81 8.18
C MET A 225 2.62 -6.24 8.70
N ALA A 226 3.86 -6.73 8.65
CA ALA A 226 4.25 -8.00 9.22
C ALA A 226 4.04 -8.03 10.75
N ALA A 227 4.41 -6.95 11.45
CA ALA A 227 4.22 -6.80 12.89
C ALA A 227 2.74 -6.83 13.29
N HIS A 228 1.86 -6.20 12.52
CA HIS A 228 0.43 -6.23 12.82
C HIS A 228 -0.16 -7.64 12.69
N ARG A 229 0.33 -8.46 11.74
CA ARG A 229 -0.09 -9.87 11.61
C ARG A 229 0.35 -10.69 12.81
N VAL A 230 1.65 -10.68 13.11
CA VAL A 230 2.20 -11.42 14.26
C VAL A 230 1.58 -10.95 15.57
N CYS A 231 1.28 -9.65 15.71
CA CYS A 231 0.56 -9.14 16.87
C CYS A 231 -0.82 -9.77 17.03
N ALA A 232 -1.61 -9.89 15.95
CA ALA A 232 -2.91 -10.55 15.98
C ALA A 232 -2.79 -12.03 16.36
N ASP A 233 -1.79 -12.73 15.80
CA ASP A 233 -1.52 -14.14 16.12
C ASP A 233 -1.13 -14.33 17.59
N VAL A 234 -0.28 -13.45 18.13
CA VAL A 234 0.10 -13.46 19.55
C VAL A 234 -1.10 -13.18 20.44
N ILE A 235 -1.96 -12.22 20.10
CA ILE A 235 -3.20 -11.94 20.85
C ILE A 235 -4.12 -13.17 20.85
N ALA A 236 -4.25 -13.86 19.73
CA ALA A 236 -5.01 -15.11 19.65
C ALA A 236 -4.42 -16.20 20.56
N GLY A 237 -3.09 -16.37 20.56
CA GLY A 237 -2.41 -17.31 21.45
C GLY A 237 -2.60 -16.97 22.93
N LEU A 238 -2.52 -15.69 23.30
CA LEU A 238 -2.77 -15.22 24.67
C LEU A 238 -4.21 -15.45 25.14
N ARG A 239 -5.21 -15.26 24.25
CA ARG A 239 -6.61 -15.58 24.51
C ARG A 239 -6.77 -17.06 24.84
N ASP A 240 -6.11 -17.94 24.09
CA ASP A 240 -6.22 -19.39 24.22
C ASP A 240 -5.35 -19.96 25.36
N GLY A 241 -4.56 -19.12 26.05
CA GLY A 241 -3.60 -19.55 27.06
C GLY A 241 -2.38 -20.29 26.49
N ILE A 242 -2.16 -20.21 25.17
CA ILE A 242 -1.03 -20.81 24.47
C ILE A 242 0.03 -19.73 24.29
N SER A 243 0.97 -19.62 25.24
CA SER A 243 2.13 -18.74 25.12
C SER A 243 3.41 -19.55 25.00
N ARG A 244 4.05 -19.50 23.82
CA ARG A 244 5.46 -19.91 23.68
C ARG A 244 6.33 -18.72 24.06
N GLU A 245 6.78 -18.69 25.30
CA GLU A 245 7.71 -17.67 25.76
C GLU A 245 9.14 -18.17 25.53
N GLU A 246 9.79 -17.67 24.50
CA GLU A 246 11.21 -17.95 24.26
C GLU A 246 12.06 -16.85 24.90
N ARG A 247 13.08 -17.25 25.67
CA ARG A 247 14.13 -16.32 26.09
C ARG A 247 14.97 -15.99 24.87
N ALA A 248 15.11 -14.70 24.56
CA ALA A 248 15.93 -14.23 23.46
C ALA A 248 17.38 -14.75 23.62
N SER A 249 17.97 -15.30 22.56
CA SER A 249 19.32 -15.88 22.60
C SER A 249 20.41 -14.84 22.89
N THR A 250 21.47 -15.23 23.60
CA THR A 250 22.55 -14.38 24.14
C THR A 250 23.51 -13.75 23.12
N SER A 251 23.24 -13.83 21.81
CA SER A 251 24.09 -13.22 20.78
C SER A 251 23.87 -11.70 20.74
N GLU A 252 24.51 -10.99 21.66
CA GLU A 252 24.51 -9.54 21.74
C GLU A 252 25.46 -8.95 20.69
N ARG A 253 24.90 -8.22 19.71
CA ARG A 253 25.64 -7.14 19.04
C ARG A 253 25.09 -5.84 19.60
N SER A 254 25.98 -4.95 20.03
CA SER A 254 25.60 -3.62 20.51
C SER A 254 24.83 -2.87 19.42
N PRO A 255 23.55 -2.54 19.61
CA PRO A 255 22.78 -1.82 18.61
C PRO A 255 23.39 -0.42 18.41
N LEU A 256 23.26 0.09 17.18
CA LEU A 256 23.47 1.51 16.92
C LEU A 256 22.42 2.28 17.73
N ARG A 257 22.82 2.83 18.88
CA ARG A 257 21.96 3.76 19.62
C ARG A 257 21.60 4.90 18.69
N LEU A 258 20.31 5.20 18.63
CA LEU A 258 19.82 6.39 17.96
C LEU A 258 20.50 7.61 18.60
N SER A 259 21.53 8.14 17.94
CA SER A 259 21.85 9.52 18.18
C SER A 259 20.68 10.30 17.59
N LEU A 260 20.07 11.19 18.39
CA LEU A 260 19.10 12.18 17.88
C LEU A 260 19.74 13.17 16.89
N ASP A 261 20.98 12.90 16.48
CA ASP A 261 21.76 13.70 15.57
C ASP A 261 21.34 13.43 14.12
N ARG A 262 20.62 14.38 13.53
CA ARG A 262 20.23 14.31 12.12
C ARG A 262 21.43 14.25 11.18
N LEU A 263 22.60 14.76 11.58
CA LEU A 263 23.81 14.66 10.76
C LEU A 263 24.29 13.21 10.68
N THR A 264 24.33 12.50 11.81
CA THR A 264 24.61 11.06 11.86
C THR A 264 23.57 10.28 11.06
N LEU A 265 22.28 10.55 11.26
CA LEU A 265 21.20 9.90 10.51
C LEU A 265 21.32 10.17 9.00
N PHE A 266 21.65 11.42 8.60
CA PHE A 266 21.87 11.78 7.21
C PHE A 266 23.06 11.01 6.60
N ARG A 267 24.18 10.92 7.33
CA ARG A 267 25.36 10.15 6.90
C ARG A 267 25.01 8.66 6.74
N GLN A 268 24.30 8.08 7.70
CA GLN A 268 23.85 6.69 7.68
C GLN A 268 22.86 6.41 6.54
N THR A 269 21.89 7.30 6.32
CA THR A 269 20.92 7.20 5.21
C THR A 269 21.60 7.39 3.86
N ARG A 270 22.65 8.22 3.78
CA ARG A 270 23.47 8.37 2.57
C ARG A 270 24.28 7.10 2.29
N GLU A 271 24.78 6.44 3.32
CA GLU A 271 25.49 5.16 3.19
C GLU A 271 24.53 4.04 2.73
N PHE A 272 23.32 3.96 3.28
CA PHE A 272 22.24 3.11 2.78
C PHE A 272 22.02 3.34 1.27
N ARG A 273 21.88 4.61 0.84
CA ARG A 273 21.72 4.98 -0.58
C ARG A 273 22.92 4.62 -1.46
N ARG A 274 24.14 4.55 -0.91
CA ARG A 274 25.34 4.14 -1.66
C ARG A 274 25.40 2.63 -1.89
N ARG A 275 24.92 1.84 -0.93
CA ARG A 275 24.95 0.37 -0.96
C ARG A 275 23.87 -0.25 -1.84
N GLN A 276 22.83 0.52 -2.21
CA GLN A 276 21.79 0.06 -3.12
C GLN A 276 22.12 0.42 -4.59
N PRO A 277 22.43 -0.57 -5.46
CA PRO A 277 22.87 -0.31 -6.84
C PRO A 277 21.78 0.33 -7.73
N SER A 278 20.52 0.21 -7.32
CA SER A 278 19.32 0.45 -8.14
C SER A 278 18.88 1.91 -8.24
N GLN A 279 19.38 2.82 -7.40
CA GLN A 279 19.05 4.24 -7.51
C GLN A 279 19.91 5.03 -8.52
N ARG A 280 20.65 4.36 -9.42
CA ARG A 280 21.26 5.03 -10.59
C ARG A 280 20.22 5.69 -11.51
N ARG A 281 18.93 5.34 -11.41
CA ARG A 281 17.80 6.04 -12.06
C ARG A 281 17.52 7.45 -11.52
N GLN A 282 18.09 7.86 -10.38
CA GLN A 282 17.83 9.19 -9.79
C GLN A 282 18.66 10.35 -10.35
N ARG A 283 19.64 10.11 -11.24
CA ARG A 283 20.44 11.21 -11.84
C ARG A 283 19.58 12.28 -12.54
N TRP A 284 18.41 11.90 -13.03
CA TRP A 284 17.44 12.79 -13.67
C TRP A 284 16.15 12.96 -12.86
N ALA A 285 16.03 12.41 -11.65
CA ALA A 285 14.81 12.52 -10.85
C ALA A 285 14.50 13.99 -10.52
N GLY A 286 15.51 14.77 -10.12
CA GLY A 286 15.34 16.22 -9.89
C GLY A 286 14.87 16.96 -11.15
N LEU A 287 15.42 16.63 -12.32
CA LEU A 287 15.04 17.25 -13.59
C LEU A 287 13.63 16.83 -14.03
N ARG A 288 13.25 15.56 -13.83
CA ARG A 288 11.91 15.03 -14.12
C ARG A 288 10.87 15.66 -13.19
N THR A 289 11.18 15.81 -11.90
CA THR A 289 10.32 16.49 -10.93
C THR A 289 10.16 17.96 -11.29
N ALA A 290 11.24 18.64 -11.67
CA ALA A 290 11.18 20.04 -12.11
C ALA A 290 10.38 20.19 -13.41
N ALA A 291 10.61 19.33 -14.41
CA ALA A 291 9.88 19.36 -15.68
C ALA A 291 8.39 19.07 -15.49
N ALA A 292 8.03 18.16 -14.60
CA ALA A 292 6.64 17.87 -14.35
C ALA A 292 5.94 18.88 -13.44
N ALA A 293 6.67 19.49 -12.48
CA ALA A 293 6.18 20.65 -11.75
C ALA A 293 5.92 21.81 -12.72
N LEU A 294 6.82 22.04 -13.68
CA LEU A 294 6.62 23.00 -14.76
C LEU A 294 5.39 22.63 -15.59
N PHE A 295 5.24 21.37 -16.00
CA PHE A 295 4.09 20.87 -16.75
C PHE A 295 2.75 21.06 -16.02
N LEU A 296 2.69 20.79 -14.71
CA LEU A 296 1.50 21.04 -13.88
C LEU A 296 1.22 22.55 -13.71
N CYS A 297 2.27 23.38 -13.79
CA CYS A 297 2.20 24.85 -13.80
C CYS A 297 1.82 25.45 -15.15
N LEU A 298 1.94 24.73 -16.28
CA LEU A 298 1.68 25.27 -17.63
C LEU A 298 0.21 25.68 -17.88
N GLY A 299 -0.66 25.63 -16.86
CA GLY A 299 -2.06 26.08 -16.93
C GLY A 299 -2.97 25.15 -17.73
N TRP A 300 -2.45 24.48 -18.77
CA TRP A 300 -3.20 23.57 -19.64
C TRP A 300 -3.87 22.42 -18.88
N VAL A 301 -3.16 21.77 -17.95
CA VAL A 301 -3.73 20.71 -17.10
C VAL A 301 -4.90 21.24 -16.27
N GLN A 302 -4.76 22.47 -15.75
CA GLN A 302 -5.77 23.13 -14.94
C GLN A 302 -6.99 23.50 -15.79
N VAL A 303 -6.77 24.17 -16.94
CA VAL A 303 -7.81 24.55 -17.90
C VAL A 303 -8.55 23.31 -18.41
N ARG A 304 -7.85 22.25 -18.82
CA ARG A 304 -8.46 21.00 -19.29
C ARG A 304 -9.32 20.36 -18.21
N THR A 305 -8.85 20.33 -16.97
CA THR A 305 -9.59 19.73 -15.84
C THR A 305 -10.84 20.57 -15.53
N VAL A 306 -10.73 21.90 -15.55
CA VAL A 306 -11.85 22.82 -15.41
C VAL A 306 -12.85 22.66 -16.56
N VAL A 307 -12.40 22.55 -17.81
CA VAL A 307 -13.24 22.31 -18.99
C VAL A 307 -13.97 20.97 -18.88
N ARG A 308 -13.31 19.91 -18.40
CA ARG A 308 -13.96 18.60 -18.18
C ARG A 308 -15.02 18.66 -17.08
N ARG A 309 -14.73 19.34 -15.96
CA ARG A 309 -15.72 19.60 -14.90
C ARG A 309 -16.91 20.41 -15.41
N TRP A 310 -16.65 21.45 -16.21
CA TRP A 310 -17.70 22.28 -16.80
C TRP A 310 -18.59 21.50 -17.77
N ARG A 311 -18.03 20.54 -18.52
CA ARG A 311 -18.78 19.62 -19.39
C ARG A 311 -19.62 18.57 -18.64
N ARG A 312 -19.63 18.57 -17.29
CA ARG A 312 -20.43 17.68 -16.41
C ARG A 312 -20.36 16.19 -16.76
N ARG A 313 -19.19 15.71 -17.20
CA ARG A 313 -18.93 14.28 -17.43
C ARG A 313 -17.59 13.91 -16.78
N PRO A 314 -17.60 13.50 -15.51
CA PRO A 314 -16.38 13.11 -14.83
C PRO A 314 -15.73 11.91 -15.54
N PRO A 315 -14.40 11.80 -15.55
CA PRO A 315 -13.74 10.64 -16.16
C PRO A 315 -13.87 9.40 -15.27
N VAL A 316 -13.90 8.24 -15.91
CA VAL A 316 -13.70 6.93 -15.26
C VAL A 316 -12.33 6.41 -15.70
N LEU A 317 -11.41 6.24 -14.74
CA LEU A 317 -10.06 5.76 -15.00
C LEU A 317 -9.93 4.30 -14.58
N VAL A 318 -9.25 3.50 -15.40
CA VAL A 318 -8.89 2.12 -15.04
C VAL A 318 -7.36 2.04 -15.08
N LEU A 319 -6.74 1.88 -13.92
CA LEU A 319 -5.28 1.77 -13.85
C LEU A 319 -4.88 0.31 -13.89
N ASN A 320 -4.03 -0.03 -14.86
CA ASN A 320 -3.55 -1.39 -15.03
C ASN A 320 -2.11 -1.53 -14.51
N TYR A 321 -1.93 -2.39 -13.53
CA TYR A 321 -0.64 -2.80 -12.98
C TYR A 321 -0.33 -4.23 -13.40
N HIS A 322 0.95 -4.63 -13.38
CA HIS A 322 1.33 -6.01 -13.68
C HIS A 322 1.93 -6.64 -12.44
N LEU A 323 3.08 -6.13 -11.98
CA LEU A 323 3.81 -6.74 -10.86
C LEU A 323 4.28 -5.68 -9.86
N ILE A 324 4.01 -5.91 -8.58
CA ILE A 324 4.65 -5.16 -7.48
C ILE A 324 5.80 -5.98 -6.92
N THR A 325 7.04 -5.55 -7.14
CA THR A 325 8.24 -6.25 -6.68
C THR A 325 9.38 -5.29 -6.42
N ASP A 326 10.15 -5.57 -5.38
CA ASP A 326 11.40 -4.85 -5.09
C ASP A 326 12.63 -5.55 -5.68
N ARG A 327 12.41 -6.50 -6.59
CA ARG A 327 13.44 -7.09 -7.45
C ARG A 327 13.44 -6.43 -8.82
N HIS A 328 14.51 -6.65 -9.57
CA HIS A 328 14.61 -6.12 -10.93
C HIS A 328 13.68 -6.90 -11.89
N HIS A 329 12.58 -6.27 -12.28
CA HIS A 329 11.66 -6.79 -13.30
C HIS A 329 11.22 -5.68 -14.25
N TYR A 330 11.06 -5.98 -15.54
CA TYR A 330 10.76 -4.95 -16.57
C TYR A 330 9.32 -4.42 -16.49
N LEU A 331 8.38 -5.24 -16.01
CA LEU A 331 6.99 -4.86 -15.65
C LEU A 331 6.83 -4.55 -14.16
N GLY A 332 7.90 -4.65 -13.38
CA GLY A 332 7.87 -4.47 -11.94
C GLY A 332 7.79 -3.00 -11.54
N LEU A 333 6.89 -2.71 -10.61
CA LEU A 333 6.85 -1.46 -9.84
C LEU A 333 7.35 -1.76 -8.42
N SER A 334 8.28 -0.97 -7.92
CA SER A 334 8.76 -1.15 -6.54
C SER A 334 7.65 -0.83 -5.52
N THR A 335 7.76 -1.41 -4.32
CA THR A 335 6.81 -1.16 -3.23
C THR A 335 6.77 0.33 -2.89
N ASP A 336 7.91 1.02 -2.90
CA ASP A 336 8.00 2.46 -2.62
C ASP A 336 7.25 3.31 -3.67
N GLU A 337 7.41 2.99 -4.96
CA GLU A 337 6.70 3.67 -6.04
C GLU A 337 5.20 3.36 -6.01
N PHE A 338 4.81 2.14 -5.67
CA PHE A 338 3.40 1.79 -5.54
C PHE A 338 2.74 2.51 -4.36
N ILE A 339 3.44 2.65 -3.23
CA ILE A 339 3.00 3.48 -2.09
C ILE A 339 2.74 4.93 -2.54
N ASP A 340 3.65 5.52 -3.32
CA ASP A 340 3.46 6.86 -3.88
C ASP A 340 2.19 6.97 -4.74
N HIS A 341 1.93 5.94 -5.56
CA HIS A 341 0.70 5.87 -6.35
C HIS A 341 -0.52 5.79 -5.43
N LEU A 342 -0.55 4.88 -4.47
CA LEU A 342 -1.68 4.68 -3.58
C LEU A 342 -1.99 5.93 -2.74
N GLU A 343 -0.98 6.61 -2.20
CA GLU A 343 -1.16 7.87 -1.46
C GLU A 343 -1.77 8.95 -2.34
N HIS A 344 -1.29 9.08 -3.58
CA HIS A 344 -1.85 10.04 -4.52
C HIS A 344 -3.30 9.68 -4.88
N LEU A 345 -3.55 8.43 -5.26
CA LEU A 345 -4.84 7.98 -5.76
C LEU A 345 -5.92 8.07 -4.67
N THR A 346 -5.64 7.57 -3.46
CA THR A 346 -6.58 7.65 -2.33
C THR A 346 -6.84 9.09 -1.88
N CYS A 347 -5.89 10.00 -2.10
CA CYS A 347 -6.06 11.41 -1.77
C CYS A 347 -6.95 12.14 -2.78
N TYR A 348 -6.92 11.81 -4.07
CA TYR A 348 -7.57 12.62 -5.10
C TYR A 348 -8.72 11.95 -5.86
N TYR A 349 -8.83 10.62 -5.82
CA TYR A 349 -9.81 9.86 -6.61
C TYR A 349 -10.75 9.05 -5.72
N ARG A 350 -11.97 8.83 -6.20
CA ARG A 350 -12.83 7.79 -5.63
C ARG A 350 -12.47 6.47 -6.26
N ILE A 351 -11.79 5.64 -5.49
CA ILE A 351 -11.48 4.30 -5.91
C ILE A 351 -12.71 3.41 -5.66
N VAL A 352 -13.17 2.73 -6.70
CA VAL A 352 -14.37 1.88 -6.69
C VAL A 352 -14.05 0.51 -7.28
N PRO A 353 -14.79 -0.55 -6.91
CA PRO A 353 -14.76 -1.82 -7.62
C PRO A 353 -14.97 -1.61 -9.12
N LEU A 354 -14.35 -2.46 -9.94
CA LEU A 354 -14.45 -2.33 -11.40
C LEU A 354 -15.91 -2.41 -11.88
N ALA A 355 -16.73 -3.27 -11.26
CA ALA A 355 -18.16 -3.34 -11.53
C ALA A 355 -18.87 -1.99 -11.39
N ASP A 356 -18.59 -1.25 -10.32
CA ASP A 356 -19.21 0.05 -10.05
C ASP A 356 -18.72 1.11 -11.04
N ALA A 357 -17.44 1.06 -11.42
CA ALA A 357 -16.88 1.93 -12.45
C ALA A 357 -17.58 1.72 -13.80
N VAL A 358 -17.77 0.46 -14.22
CA VAL A 358 -18.46 0.15 -15.48
C VAL A 358 -19.94 0.52 -15.41
N GLU A 359 -20.60 0.28 -14.28
CA GLU A 359 -22.01 0.66 -14.10
C GLU A 359 -22.20 2.18 -14.17
N ALA A 360 -21.27 2.95 -13.59
CA ALA A 360 -21.28 4.41 -13.65
C ALA A 360 -21.10 4.94 -15.07
N VAL A 361 -20.30 4.26 -15.91
CA VAL A 361 -20.20 4.57 -17.35
C VAL A 361 -21.52 4.27 -18.05
N ARG A 362 -22.11 3.09 -17.81
CA ARG A 362 -23.34 2.64 -18.46
C ARG A 362 -24.53 3.54 -18.17
N THR A 363 -24.72 3.90 -16.91
CA THR A 363 -25.86 4.72 -16.44
C THR A 363 -25.63 6.21 -16.61
N SER A 364 -24.39 6.64 -16.88
CA SER A 364 -23.98 8.04 -16.79
C SER A 364 -24.27 8.69 -15.43
N ALA A 365 -24.52 7.90 -14.39
CA ALA A 365 -24.99 8.37 -13.08
C ALA A 365 -23.83 8.61 -12.11
N HIS A 366 -22.90 9.50 -12.48
CA HIS A 366 -21.81 9.89 -11.59
C HIS A 366 -21.46 11.37 -11.74
N VAL A 367 -21.14 11.99 -10.60
CA VAL A 367 -20.89 13.44 -10.50
C VAL A 367 -19.44 13.76 -10.15
N GLU A 368 -18.62 12.73 -9.89
CA GLU A 368 -17.21 12.85 -9.52
C GLU A 368 -16.34 11.83 -10.29
N PRO A 369 -15.02 12.08 -10.47
CA PRO A 369 -14.11 11.14 -11.11
C PRO A 369 -14.01 9.81 -10.36
N LEU A 370 -14.15 8.70 -11.08
CA LEU A 370 -14.04 7.34 -10.54
C LEU A 370 -12.74 6.68 -11.00
N LEU A 371 -12.20 5.80 -10.19
CA LEU A 371 -10.98 5.06 -10.47
C LEU A 371 -11.13 3.59 -10.10
N ALA A 372 -10.81 2.68 -11.00
CA ALA A 372 -10.66 1.25 -10.72
C ALA A 372 -9.18 0.85 -10.84
N VAL A 373 -8.72 -0.02 -9.95
CA VAL A 373 -7.34 -0.56 -9.96
C VAL A 373 -7.39 -2.02 -10.40
N THR A 374 -6.61 -2.34 -11.42
CA THR A 374 -6.53 -3.69 -11.99
C THR A 374 -5.10 -4.21 -12.01
N PHE A 375 -4.95 -5.53 -11.91
CA PHE A 375 -3.69 -6.24 -12.14
C PHE A 375 -3.87 -7.30 -13.22
N ASP A 376 -2.97 -7.34 -14.18
CA ASP A 376 -2.94 -8.38 -15.22
C ASP A 376 -1.94 -9.50 -14.87
N ASP A 377 -1.96 -10.57 -15.67
CA ASP A 377 -1.10 -11.77 -15.62
C ASP A 377 -1.18 -12.68 -14.40
N GLY A 378 -1.61 -12.17 -13.25
CA GLY A 378 -1.76 -12.97 -12.03
C GLY A 378 -0.43 -13.40 -11.39
N TYR A 379 0.54 -12.49 -11.30
CA TYR A 379 1.81 -12.73 -10.58
C TYR A 379 1.62 -12.97 -9.08
N VAL A 380 2.38 -13.90 -8.50
CA VAL A 380 2.24 -14.31 -7.09
C VAL A 380 2.65 -13.23 -6.09
N GLU A 381 3.66 -12.37 -6.36
CA GLU A 381 4.03 -11.31 -5.42
C GLU A 381 2.92 -10.28 -5.22
N ASN A 382 1.97 -10.19 -6.15
CA ASN A 382 0.79 -9.36 -5.97
C ASN A 382 -0.11 -9.90 -4.86
N ALA A 383 -0.12 -11.22 -4.57
CA ALA A 383 -0.76 -11.78 -3.36
C ALA A 383 0.08 -11.54 -2.09
N GLY A 384 1.36 -11.17 -2.23
CA GLY A 384 2.24 -10.72 -1.16
C GLY A 384 2.04 -9.24 -0.83
N TRP A 385 3.06 -8.41 -1.12
CA TRP A 385 3.05 -7.00 -0.73
C TRP A 385 2.04 -6.15 -1.49
N GLY A 386 1.73 -6.48 -2.76
CA GLY A 386 0.70 -5.78 -3.52
C GLY A 386 -0.66 -5.81 -2.82
N ARG A 387 -1.09 -7.00 -2.42
CA ARG A 387 -2.32 -7.25 -1.67
C ARG A 387 -2.37 -6.50 -0.35
N GLU A 388 -1.28 -6.57 0.38
CA GLU A 388 -1.15 -5.99 1.70
C GLU A 388 -1.20 -4.46 1.64
N LEU A 389 -0.52 -3.85 0.67
CA LEU A 389 -0.64 -2.42 0.41
C LEU A 389 -2.06 -2.04 -0.01
N CYS A 390 -2.71 -2.78 -0.90
CA CYS A 390 -4.09 -2.47 -1.29
C CYS A 390 -5.05 -2.53 -0.09
N ALA A 391 -4.88 -3.51 0.80
CA ALA A 391 -5.65 -3.61 2.05
C ALA A 391 -5.36 -2.46 3.03
N LEU A 392 -4.09 -2.05 3.18
CA LEU A 392 -3.68 -0.92 4.01
C LEU A 392 -4.30 0.41 3.53
N TYR A 393 -4.42 0.57 2.20
CA TYR A 393 -4.98 1.76 1.57
C TYR A 393 -6.49 1.65 1.28
N GLU A 394 -7.12 0.52 1.63
CA GLU A 394 -8.56 0.26 1.43
C GLU A 394 -8.97 0.38 -0.04
N VAL A 395 -8.14 -0.17 -0.93
CA VAL A 395 -8.28 -0.10 -2.39
C VAL A 395 -8.93 -1.38 -2.91
N PRO A 396 -10.13 -1.32 -3.51
CA PRO A 396 -10.71 -2.46 -4.20
C PRO A 396 -9.90 -2.76 -5.47
N VAL A 397 -9.68 -4.05 -5.75
CA VAL A 397 -8.82 -4.52 -6.82
C VAL A 397 -9.51 -5.58 -7.66
N THR A 398 -9.30 -5.51 -8.98
CA THR A 398 -9.62 -6.60 -9.92
C THR A 398 -8.32 -7.23 -10.43
N VAL A 399 -8.23 -8.56 -10.44
CA VAL A 399 -7.07 -9.29 -10.97
C VAL A 399 -7.52 -10.12 -12.16
N PHE A 400 -6.88 -9.93 -13.30
CA PHE A 400 -7.07 -10.71 -14.51
C PHE A 400 -6.01 -11.80 -14.56
N VAL A 401 -6.45 -13.06 -14.69
CA VAL A 401 -5.56 -14.22 -14.64
C VAL A 401 -5.77 -15.15 -15.83
N CYS A 402 -4.70 -15.81 -16.25
CA CYS A 402 -4.77 -16.89 -17.24
C CYS A 402 -5.07 -18.21 -16.54
N ALA A 403 -6.06 -18.96 -17.03
CA ALA A 403 -6.51 -20.19 -16.36
C ALA A 403 -5.38 -21.23 -16.24
N ASP A 404 -4.66 -21.51 -17.33
CA ASP A 404 -3.62 -22.54 -17.34
C ASP A 404 -2.41 -22.16 -16.47
N LEU A 405 -2.16 -20.87 -16.25
CA LEU A 405 -1.14 -20.39 -15.31
C LEU A 405 -1.53 -20.71 -13.87
N VAL A 406 -2.76 -20.38 -13.48
CA VAL A 406 -3.19 -20.57 -12.08
C VAL A 406 -3.43 -22.02 -11.70
N GLU A 407 -3.68 -22.88 -12.68
CA GLU A 407 -3.77 -24.33 -12.51
C GLU A 407 -2.41 -25.03 -12.63
N GLY A 408 -1.32 -24.30 -12.91
CA GLY A 408 0.03 -24.85 -13.05
C GLY A 408 0.22 -25.75 -14.29
N ARG A 409 -0.61 -25.58 -15.33
CA ARG A 409 -0.50 -26.32 -16.60
C ARG A 409 0.57 -25.73 -17.51
N ILE A 410 0.76 -24.42 -17.41
CA ILE A 410 1.86 -23.69 -18.04
C ILE A 410 2.56 -22.86 -16.97
N SER A 411 3.82 -22.54 -17.19
CA SER A 411 4.53 -21.52 -16.42
C SER A 411 4.64 -20.27 -17.29
N LEU A 412 4.62 -19.09 -16.67
CA LEU A 412 5.11 -17.88 -17.34
C LEU A 412 6.54 -18.19 -17.80
N SER A 413 6.72 -18.41 -19.11
CA SER A 413 8.05 -18.56 -19.66
C SER A 413 8.77 -17.23 -19.45
N PRO A 414 10.06 -17.22 -19.10
CA PRO A 414 10.80 -15.99 -18.96
C PRO A 414 10.71 -15.27 -20.30
N VAL A 415 9.97 -14.16 -20.35
CA VAL A 415 10.11 -13.22 -21.45
C VAL A 415 11.61 -12.94 -21.50
N ARG A 416 12.25 -13.28 -22.64
CA ARG A 416 13.69 -13.21 -22.88
C ARG A 416 14.22 -11.77 -22.88
N ALA A 417 13.73 -10.92 -22.00
CA ALA A 417 14.29 -9.64 -21.66
C ALA A 417 15.46 -9.86 -20.69
N ARG A 418 16.64 -10.12 -21.28
CA ARG A 418 17.99 -9.96 -20.72
C ARG A 418 18.06 -9.85 -19.18
N GLY A 419 18.14 -10.99 -18.49
CA GLY A 419 18.54 -11.06 -17.07
C GLY A 419 17.46 -10.76 -16.04
N THR A 420 16.18 -10.96 -16.37
CA THR A 420 15.07 -10.88 -15.40
C THR A 420 14.86 -12.22 -14.71
N GLU A 421 14.66 -12.19 -13.38
CA GLU A 421 14.26 -13.37 -12.61
C GLU A 421 12.85 -13.79 -13.02
N SER A 422 12.62 -15.10 -13.14
CA SER A 422 11.28 -15.65 -13.37
C SER A 422 10.43 -15.42 -12.13
N THR A 423 9.28 -14.78 -12.33
CA THR A 423 8.30 -14.58 -11.28
C THR A 423 7.18 -15.62 -11.41
N PRO A 424 6.83 -16.37 -10.34
CA PRO A 424 5.74 -17.34 -10.41
C PRO A 424 4.38 -16.67 -10.61
N SER A 425 3.46 -17.38 -11.25
CA SER A 425 2.03 -17.03 -11.22
C SER A 425 1.39 -17.50 -9.91
N LEU A 426 0.27 -16.87 -9.56
CA LEU A 426 -0.64 -17.35 -8.50
C LEU A 426 -1.02 -18.80 -8.77
N ASN A 427 -1.20 -19.58 -7.71
CA ASN A 427 -1.89 -20.87 -7.81
C ASN A 427 -3.38 -20.74 -7.42
N LEU A 428 -4.16 -21.81 -7.61
CA LEU A 428 -5.59 -21.83 -7.26
C LEU A 428 -5.89 -21.55 -5.78
N VAL A 429 -5.01 -21.91 -4.85
CA VAL A 429 -5.20 -21.65 -3.41
C VAL A 429 -5.08 -20.16 -3.14
N GLU A 430 -4.05 -19.51 -3.68
CA GLU A 430 -3.82 -18.07 -3.55
C GLU A 430 -4.92 -17.26 -4.25
N LEU A 431 -5.36 -17.70 -5.44
CA LEU A 431 -6.44 -17.05 -6.17
C LEU A 431 -7.78 -17.10 -5.41
N ARG A 432 -8.08 -18.24 -4.77
CA ARG A 432 -9.26 -18.38 -3.91
C ARG A 432 -9.19 -17.46 -2.70
N ALA A 433 -8.04 -17.43 -2.02
CA ALA A 433 -7.82 -16.55 -0.88
C ALA A 433 -8.04 -15.07 -1.25
N LEU A 434 -7.51 -14.61 -2.40
CA LEU A 434 -7.77 -13.26 -2.90
C LEU A 434 -9.27 -13.03 -3.13
N SER A 435 -9.97 -13.98 -3.75
CA SER A 435 -11.40 -13.85 -4.00
C SER A 435 -12.22 -13.76 -2.71
N GLU A 436 -11.90 -14.56 -1.70
CA GLU A 436 -12.52 -14.52 -0.36
C GLU A 436 -12.27 -13.20 0.36
N GLU A 437 -11.10 -12.59 0.18
CA GLU A 437 -10.74 -11.27 0.69
C GLU A 437 -11.40 -10.11 -0.08
N GLY A 438 -12.22 -10.41 -1.08
CA GLY A 438 -13.02 -9.43 -1.82
C GLY A 438 -12.41 -8.96 -3.14
N TYR A 439 -11.31 -9.58 -3.60
CA TYR A 439 -10.77 -9.29 -4.93
C TYR A 439 -11.74 -9.80 -6.00
N GLU A 440 -11.95 -8.96 -7.02
CA GLU A 440 -12.68 -9.39 -8.20
C GLU A 440 -11.73 -10.13 -9.15
N ILE A 441 -12.11 -11.33 -9.58
CA ILE A 441 -11.30 -12.12 -10.51
C ILE A 441 -11.89 -12.03 -11.92
N GLY A 442 -11.03 -11.64 -12.86
CA GLY A 442 -11.31 -11.57 -14.29
C GLY A 442 -10.52 -12.60 -15.10
N GLY A 443 -10.98 -12.87 -16.32
CA GLY A 443 -10.30 -13.76 -17.26
C GLY A 443 -9.26 -13.02 -18.10
N HIS A 444 -8.15 -13.69 -18.40
CA HIS A 444 -7.08 -13.19 -19.26
C HIS A 444 -6.63 -14.25 -20.29
N THR A 445 -7.59 -14.92 -20.93
CA THR A 445 -7.42 -16.16 -21.73
C THR A 445 -6.98 -17.38 -20.90
N SER A 446 -6.74 -18.53 -21.54
CA SER A 446 -6.23 -19.70 -20.82
C SER A 446 -4.71 -19.65 -20.72
N SER A 447 -4.05 -19.29 -21.82
CA SER A 447 -2.59 -19.41 -21.98
C SER A 447 -1.84 -18.08 -22.15
N HIS A 448 -2.51 -16.94 -22.03
CA HIS A 448 -2.02 -15.62 -22.46
C HIS A 448 -1.89 -15.52 -24.00
N ALA A 449 -2.84 -16.09 -24.74
CA ALA A 449 -2.82 -16.11 -26.19
C ALA A 449 -3.20 -14.77 -26.82
N ASP A 450 -2.57 -14.43 -27.95
CA ASP A 450 -2.94 -13.25 -28.74
C ASP A 450 -4.33 -13.43 -29.37
N CYS A 451 -5.28 -12.60 -28.93
CA CYS A 451 -6.66 -12.59 -29.41
C CYS A 451 -6.83 -11.96 -30.80
N GLY A 452 -5.76 -11.42 -31.39
CA GLY A 452 -5.69 -11.05 -32.81
C GLY A 452 -5.80 -12.27 -33.74
N ASP A 453 -5.37 -13.45 -33.27
CA ASP A 453 -5.50 -14.72 -33.99
C ASP A 453 -6.86 -15.40 -33.67
N PRO A 454 -7.73 -15.65 -34.65
CA PRO A 454 -8.98 -16.38 -34.44
C PRO A 454 -8.82 -17.77 -33.80
N ALA A 455 -7.66 -18.41 -33.92
CA ALA A 455 -7.39 -19.70 -33.32
C ALA A 455 -7.39 -19.66 -31.77
N SER A 456 -7.16 -18.49 -31.15
CA SER A 456 -7.13 -18.34 -29.70
C SER A 456 -8.52 -18.07 -29.09
N TRP A 457 -9.53 -17.71 -29.89
CA TRP A 457 -10.84 -17.30 -29.39
C TRP A 457 -11.57 -18.37 -28.55
N PRO A 458 -11.43 -19.69 -28.81
CA PRO A 458 -11.98 -20.72 -27.93
C PRO A 458 -11.44 -20.66 -26.48
N GLU A 459 -10.25 -20.08 -26.26
CA GLU A 459 -9.69 -19.91 -24.91
C GLU A 459 -10.51 -18.94 -24.05
N ILE A 460 -11.21 -17.97 -24.66
CA ILE A 460 -11.96 -16.94 -23.93
C ILE A 460 -13.10 -17.57 -23.10
N PRO A 461 -14.06 -18.32 -23.68
CA PRO A 461 -15.10 -18.98 -22.89
C PRO A 461 -14.55 -20.16 -22.05
N ALA A 462 -13.51 -20.85 -22.52
CA ALA A 462 -12.92 -21.98 -21.79
C ALA A 462 -12.25 -21.53 -20.49
N SER A 463 -11.42 -20.48 -20.53
CA SER A 463 -10.76 -19.92 -19.34
C SER A 463 -11.79 -19.46 -18.32
N ARG A 464 -12.85 -18.77 -18.77
CA ARG A 464 -13.95 -18.34 -17.89
C ARG A 464 -14.60 -19.52 -17.17
N ALA A 465 -15.06 -20.54 -17.90
CA ALA A 465 -15.77 -21.67 -17.30
C ALA A 465 -14.91 -22.38 -16.24
N ARG A 466 -13.61 -22.47 -16.48
CA ARG A 466 -12.64 -23.09 -15.56
C ARG A 466 -12.41 -22.23 -14.32
N LEU A 467 -12.26 -20.92 -14.47
CA LEU A 467 -12.16 -19.99 -13.34
C LEU A 467 -13.44 -19.97 -12.52
N GLU A 468 -14.62 -19.98 -13.14
CA GLU A 468 -15.91 -20.05 -12.44
C GLU A 468 -16.05 -21.36 -11.66
N ALA A 469 -15.66 -22.49 -12.25
CA ALA A 469 -15.64 -23.78 -11.58
C ALA A 469 -14.62 -23.82 -10.42
N ALA A 470 -13.45 -23.19 -10.59
CA ALA A 470 -12.43 -23.17 -9.55
C ALA A 470 -12.82 -22.27 -8.36
N LEU A 471 -13.46 -21.13 -8.62
CA LEU A 471 -13.81 -20.12 -7.63
C LEU A 471 -15.21 -20.27 -7.04
N GLN A 472 -16.08 -21.08 -7.67
CA GLN A 472 -17.51 -21.17 -7.33
C GLN A 472 -18.20 -19.79 -7.34
N ARG A 473 -17.72 -18.89 -8.20
CA ARG A 473 -18.19 -17.52 -8.36
C ARG A 473 -18.17 -17.14 -9.83
N ARG A 474 -19.08 -16.25 -10.23
CA ARG A 474 -19.18 -15.78 -11.60
C ARG A 474 -18.01 -14.85 -11.97
N VAL A 475 -17.41 -15.06 -13.13
CA VAL A 475 -16.35 -14.22 -13.69
C VAL A 475 -16.99 -13.24 -14.68
N ARG A 476 -16.90 -11.93 -14.38
CA ARG A 476 -17.65 -10.87 -15.08
C ARG A 476 -16.82 -10.06 -16.07
N PHE A 477 -15.51 -10.01 -15.89
CA PHE A 477 -14.62 -9.08 -16.59
C PHE A 477 -13.47 -9.80 -17.28
N PHE A 478 -13.19 -9.39 -18.52
CA PHE A 478 -12.13 -9.92 -19.36
C PHE A 478 -11.13 -8.82 -19.67
N SER A 479 -9.83 -9.12 -19.56
CA SER A 479 -8.75 -8.28 -20.10
C SER A 479 -8.13 -9.02 -21.28
N PHE A 480 -7.94 -8.34 -22.41
CA PHE A 480 -7.27 -8.93 -23.58
C PHE A 480 -5.75 -8.91 -23.35
N PRO A 481 -5.03 -10.04 -23.57
CA PRO A 481 -3.57 -10.05 -23.58
C PRO A 481 -3.01 -8.98 -24.51
N TYR A 482 -1.93 -8.32 -24.09
CA TYR A 482 -1.24 -7.20 -24.76
C TYR A 482 -2.05 -5.89 -24.89
N GLY A 483 -3.36 -5.97 -25.11
CA GLY A 483 -4.29 -4.85 -25.05
C GLY A 483 -4.20 -3.85 -26.21
N GLU A 484 -3.38 -4.10 -27.24
CA GLU A 484 -3.32 -3.25 -28.42
C GLU A 484 -4.56 -3.46 -29.32
N PRO A 485 -4.92 -2.50 -30.19
CA PRO A 485 -6.10 -2.62 -31.06
C PRO A 485 -6.10 -3.89 -31.93
N GLU A 486 -4.92 -4.36 -32.33
CA GLU A 486 -4.71 -5.58 -33.12
C GLU A 486 -5.03 -6.86 -32.33
N ASN A 487 -4.83 -6.86 -31.01
CA ASN A 487 -5.16 -8.00 -30.14
C ASN A 487 -6.65 -8.01 -29.76
N CYS A 488 -7.39 -6.94 -30.07
CA CYS A 488 -8.79 -6.75 -29.67
C CYS A 488 -9.75 -6.59 -30.87
N PRO A 489 -9.71 -7.45 -31.91
CA PRO A 489 -10.54 -7.28 -33.09
C PRO A 489 -12.04 -7.36 -32.74
N ALA A 490 -12.89 -6.77 -33.58
CA ALA A 490 -14.35 -6.74 -33.35
C ALA A 490 -14.95 -8.15 -33.14
N ALA A 491 -14.45 -9.13 -33.87
CA ALA A 491 -14.88 -10.52 -33.75
C ALA A 491 -14.48 -11.16 -32.40
N ALA A 492 -13.24 -10.98 -31.93
CA ALA A 492 -12.84 -11.44 -30.58
C ALA A 492 -13.68 -10.76 -29.49
N ARG A 493 -13.96 -9.45 -29.65
CA ARG A 493 -14.86 -8.71 -28.76
C ARG A 493 -16.29 -9.26 -28.80
N ALA A 494 -16.76 -9.78 -29.91
CA ALA A 494 -18.05 -10.46 -30.01
C ALA A 494 -18.05 -11.80 -29.27
N VAL A 495 -16.95 -12.56 -29.29
CA VAL A 495 -16.80 -13.81 -28.50
C VAL A 495 -16.87 -13.53 -27.00
N VAL A 496 -16.20 -12.46 -26.54
CA VAL A 496 -16.37 -11.98 -25.15
C VAL A 496 -17.83 -11.57 -24.89
N ARG A 497 -18.56 -11.02 -25.86
CA ARG A 497 -19.97 -10.60 -25.66
C ARG A 497 -20.99 -11.74 -25.76
N ALA A 498 -20.66 -12.87 -26.40
CA ALA A 498 -21.61 -13.92 -26.74
C ALA A 498 -22.33 -14.56 -25.54
N PRO A 499 -21.68 -14.76 -24.37
CA PRO A 499 -22.41 -15.00 -23.13
C PRO A 499 -22.99 -13.65 -22.66
N ALA A 500 -24.30 -13.56 -22.41
CA ALA A 500 -25.03 -12.35 -21.98
C ALA A 500 -24.63 -11.78 -20.58
N THR A 501 -23.35 -11.91 -20.20
CA THR A 501 -22.88 -11.88 -18.83
C THR A 501 -21.56 -11.13 -18.62
N TRP A 502 -20.92 -10.60 -19.67
CA TRP A 502 -19.71 -9.75 -19.55
C TRP A 502 -20.07 -8.25 -19.58
N LEU A 503 -19.51 -7.48 -18.65
CA LEU A 503 -19.60 -6.02 -18.64
C LEU A 503 -18.29 -5.40 -19.16
N ARG A 504 -18.43 -4.35 -19.97
CA ARG A 504 -17.43 -3.81 -20.90
C ARG A 504 -16.25 -3.10 -20.19
N LEU A 505 -15.03 -3.36 -20.63
CA LEU A 505 -13.97 -2.36 -20.70
C LEU A 505 -13.55 -2.21 -22.17
N GLN A 506 -13.96 -1.12 -22.81
CA GLN A 506 -13.47 -0.73 -24.14
C GLN A 506 -13.15 0.76 -24.11
N PRO A 507 -12.09 1.22 -24.80
CA PRO A 507 -12.01 2.59 -25.24
C PRO A 507 -13.10 2.79 -26.31
N LEU A 508 -14.15 3.54 -25.98
CA LEU A 508 -15.23 3.87 -26.90
C LEU A 508 -14.72 4.87 -27.96
N ALA A 509 -14.78 4.50 -29.23
CA ALA A 509 -14.71 5.45 -30.33
C ALA A 509 -16.09 6.10 -30.50
N GLY A 510 -16.30 7.22 -29.81
CA GLY A 510 -17.53 8.03 -29.84
C GLY A 510 -17.43 9.20 -28.85
N PRO A 511 -18.09 10.36 -29.08
CA PRO A 511 -17.70 11.63 -28.44
C PRO A 511 -18.08 11.79 -26.95
N THR A 512 -18.43 10.73 -26.21
CA THR A 512 -19.17 10.90 -24.95
C THR A 512 -18.69 10.15 -23.71
N PHE A 513 -17.73 9.21 -23.77
CA PHE A 513 -17.19 8.54 -22.58
C PHE A 513 -15.69 8.27 -22.69
N SER A 514 -14.88 8.75 -21.72
CA SER A 514 -13.45 8.44 -21.65
C SER A 514 -13.19 7.39 -20.57
N VAL A 515 -13.07 6.13 -20.96
CA VAL A 515 -12.39 5.10 -20.17
C VAL A 515 -10.94 5.11 -20.62
N THR A 516 -10.03 5.50 -19.73
CA THR A 516 -8.59 5.49 -20.03
C THR A 516 -7.96 4.35 -19.24
N ILE A 517 -7.42 3.37 -19.96
CA ILE A 517 -6.57 2.32 -19.40
C ILE A 517 -5.15 2.84 -19.46
N CYS A 518 -4.51 3.03 -18.30
CA CYS A 518 -3.13 3.49 -18.23
C CYS A 518 -2.25 2.37 -17.68
N SER A 519 -1.25 1.95 -18.46
CA SER A 519 -0.12 1.20 -17.93
C SER A 519 0.96 2.18 -17.47
N PRO A 520 1.29 2.26 -16.17
CA PRO A 520 2.33 3.14 -15.67
C PRO A 520 3.70 2.50 -15.93
N SER A 521 4.17 2.51 -17.18
CA SER A 521 5.52 2.04 -17.47
C SER A 521 6.55 3.03 -16.90
N SER A 522 7.18 2.65 -15.80
CA SER A 522 8.31 3.30 -15.10
C SER A 522 8.11 4.71 -14.50
N ALA A 523 8.19 4.74 -13.16
CA ALA A 523 8.78 5.76 -12.30
C ALA A 523 8.42 7.23 -12.59
N SER A 524 7.19 7.62 -12.25
CA SER A 524 6.94 8.83 -11.44
C SER A 524 5.44 8.98 -11.11
N PRO A 525 5.07 9.54 -9.94
CA PRO A 525 3.70 10.03 -9.67
C PRO A 525 3.21 11.00 -10.74
N LEU A 526 4.16 11.65 -11.41
CA LEU A 526 3.97 12.59 -12.49
C LEU A 526 3.57 11.91 -13.81
N ARG A 527 3.93 10.64 -14.02
CA ARG A 527 3.42 9.80 -15.12
C ARG A 527 2.03 9.26 -14.83
N VAL A 528 1.69 8.99 -13.57
CA VAL A 528 0.30 8.71 -13.17
C VAL A 528 -0.56 9.96 -13.35
N LEU A 529 -0.06 11.12 -12.93
CA LEU A 529 -0.69 12.42 -13.19
C LEU A 529 -0.77 12.73 -14.70
N ALA A 530 0.29 12.48 -15.46
CA ALA A 530 0.29 12.68 -16.92
C ALA A 530 -0.64 11.68 -17.63
N ALA A 531 -0.66 10.40 -17.24
CA ALA A 531 -1.55 9.39 -17.83
C ALA A 531 -3.03 9.65 -17.47
N ALA A 532 -3.32 10.09 -16.24
CA ALA A 532 -4.63 10.62 -15.85
C ALA A 532 -4.97 11.94 -16.58
N CYS A 533 -3.96 12.68 -17.05
CA CYS A 533 -4.12 13.95 -17.75
C CYS A 533 -4.10 13.85 -19.28
N ASP A 534 -3.63 12.77 -19.88
CA ASP A 534 -3.23 12.76 -21.29
C ASP A 534 -3.79 11.55 -22.04
N TRP A 535 -4.66 11.84 -22.99
CA TRP A 535 -5.29 10.85 -23.89
C TRP A 535 -4.41 10.57 -25.12
N ARG A 536 -3.38 11.40 -25.41
CA ARG A 536 -2.70 11.38 -26.73
C ARG A 536 -1.24 10.99 -26.75
N LEU A 537 -0.61 10.71 -25.60
CA LEU A 537 0.83 10.45 -25.55
C LEU A 537 1.25 8.99 -25.26
N GLN A 538 0.32 8.10 -24.91
CA GLN A 538 0.64 6.67 -24.79
C GLN A 538 0.52 5.88 -26.11
N SER A 539 -0.04 6.45 -27.19
CA SER A 539 -0.09 5.80 -28.51
C SER A 539 1.08 6.17 -29.45
N LYS A 540 2.15 6.78 -28.94
CA LYS A 540 3.28 7.27 -29.77
C LYS A 540 4.67 6.78 -29.37
N ALA A 541 4.79 5.89 -28.39
CA ALA A 541 6.07 5.27 -28.07
C ALA A 541 6.20 3.91 -28.76
N GLY A 542 6.20 3.88 -30.09
CA GLY A 542 6.42 2.61 -30.79
C GLY A 542 6.18 2.49 -32.30
N VAL A 543 6.24 3.55 -33.12
CA VAL A 543 6.32 3.34 -34.60
C VAL A 543 7.13 4.47 -35.25
N PRO A 544 8.26 4.19 -35.93
CA PRO A 544 8.78 5.07 -36.97
C PRO A 544 8.08 4.73 -38.29
N GLY A 545 7.24 5.62 -38.80
CA GLY A 545 6.64 5.44 -40.12
C GLY A 545 5.44 6.35 -40.36
N ASP A 546 5.51 7.13 -41.44
CA ASP A 546 4.53 8.11 -41.89
C ASP A 546 3.10 7.55 -42.00
N TRP A 547 2.13 8.28 -41.46
CA TRP A 547 0.72 8.06 -41.80
C TRP A 547 -0.03 9.39 -41.98
N ARG A 548 -0.59 9.59 -43.18
CA ARG A 548 -1.60 10.61 -43.49
C ARG A 548 -2.99 9.96 -43.46
N PRO A 549 -4.02 10.65 -42.96
CA PRO A 549 -5.36 10.07 -42.85
C PRO A 549 -6.05 9.96 -44.22
N PRO A 550 -6.74 8.85 -44.54
CA PRO A 550 -7.66 8.80 -45.65
C PRO A 550 -8.99 9.45 -45.28
N SER A 551 -9.51 10.22 -46.23
CA SER A 551 -10.83 10.85 -46.26
C SER A 551 -11.92 9.81 -46.54
N GLY A 552 -12.88 9.65 -45.63
CA GLY A 552 -14.09 8.86 -45.93
C GLY A 552 -15.02 8.66 -44.73
N GLY A 553 -16.24 9.21 -44.86
CA GLY A 553 -17.51 8.62 -44.43
C GLY A 553 -17.72 8.33 -42.95
N VAL A 554 -18.45 9.22 -42.29
CA VAL A 554 -19.31 8.92 -41.14
C VAL A 554 -20.44 8.02 -41.66
N ASP A 555 -20.56 6.79 -41.16
CA ASP A 555 -21.82 6.09 -40.88
C ASP A 555 -21.49 4.72 -40.27
N ASP A 556 -22.39 4.23 -39.41
CA ASP A 556 -22.34 2.99 -38.60
C ASP A 556 -21.65 3.08 -37.23
N LEU A 557 -22.42 3.55 -36.22
CA LEU A 557 -22.10 3.52 -34.80
C LEU A 557 -23.29 2.97 -33.97
N GLU A 558 -23.16 1.72 -33.50
CA GLU A 558 -23.76 1.20 -32.25
C GLU A 558 -22.69 0.53 -31.36
#